data_AF-A0A928LEH9-F1
#
_entry.id   AF-A0A928LEH9-F1
#
_cell.length_a   1.000
_cell.length_b   1.000
_cell.length_c   1.000
_cell.angle_alpha   90.00
_cell.angle_beta   90.00
_cell.angle_gamma   90.00
#
_symmetry.space_group_name_H-M   'P 1'
#
loop_
_entity.id
_entity.type
_entity.pdbx_description
1 polymer ?
#
loop_
_entity_poly.entity_id
_entity_poly.type
_entity_poly.pdbx_seq_one_letter_code
_entity_poly.pdbx_strand_id
1 'polypeptide(L)' 'MPIILQTFIFSPPYEKIRYYHEHTDYSQRKVAQILSVSRNTAKKYWEGQTVPWERKPGSGRKNDIITDEVKAFI' A
#
# COMPACT_ATOMS: atom_id res chain seq x y z
N MET A 1 16.62 26.48 -7.46
CA MET A 1 15.58 25.49 -7.08
C MET A 1 15.99 24.14 -7.64
N PRO A 2 16.38 23.16 -6.81
CA PRO A 2 16.92 21.91 -7.32
C PRO A 2 15.80 21.00 -7.86
N ILE A 3 16.05 20.39 -9.02
CA ILE A 3 15.15 19.48 -9.76
C ILE A 3 14.64 18.31 -8.89
N ILE A 4 15.41 17.94 -7.86
CA ILE A 4 15.13 16.83 -6.92
C ILE A 4 13.82 17.03 -6.13
N LEU A 5 13.48 18.28 -5.78
CA LEU A 5 12.22 18.53 -5.06
C LEU A 5 11.00 18.38 -5.97
N GLN A 6 11.14 18.69 -7.26
CA GLN A 6 10.03 18.60 -8.22
C GLN A 6 9.64 17.15 -8.52
N THR A 7 10.60 16.25 -8.65
CA THR A 7 10.35 14.81 -8.84
C THR A 7 9.76 14.17 -7.59
N PHE A 8 10.16 14.62 -6.40
CA PHE A 8 9.62 14.13 -5.14
C PHE A 8 8.14 14.51 -4.94
N ILE A 9 7.63 15.56 -5.60
CA ILE A 9 6.20 15.92 -5.54
C ILE A 9 5.35 14.90 -6.32
N PHE A 10 5.81 14.42 -7.49
CA PHE A 10 5.06 13.47 -8.34
C PHE A 10 5.27 11.99 -8.00
N SER A 11 6.22 11.66 -7.13
CA SER A 11 6.48 10.29 -6.70
C SER A 11 5.24 9.61 -6.09
N PRO A 12 5.07 8.29 -6.27
CA PRO A 12 4.04 7.50 -5.59
C PRO A 12 4.16 7.66 -4.06
N PRO A 13 3.03 7.58 -3.32
CA PRO A 13 3.04 7.75 -1.86
C PRO A 13 3.90 6.72 -1.13
N TYR A 14 4.04 5.50 -1.68
CA TYR A 14 4.88 4.44 -1.14
C TYR A 14 6.34 4.88 -0.93
N GLU A 15 6.96 5.46 -1.96
CA GLU A 15 8.39 5.80 -1.96
C GLU A 15 8.68 6.91 -0.96
N LYS A 16 7.77 7.89 -0.85
CA LYS A 16 7.89 8.96 0.13
C LYS A 16 7.78 8.46 1.56
N ILE A 17 6.79 7.60 1.85
CA ILE A 17 6.60 7.03 3.21
C ILE A 17 7.86 6.29 3.65
N ARG A 18 8.47 5.52 2.74
CA ARG A 18 9.70 4.77 3.01
C ARG A 18 10.92 5.67 3.21
N TYR A 19 11.05 6.70 2.38
CA TYR A 19 12.08 7.73 2.53
C TYR A 19 11.99 8.42 3.91
N TYR A 20 10.79 8.84 4.33
CA TYR A 20 10.59 9.43 5.66
C TYR A 20 10.88 8.44 6.79
N HIS A 21 10.55 7.16 6.63
CA HIS A 21 10.88 6.15 7.64
C HIS A 21 12.39 5.95 7.85
N GLU A 22 13.17 5.98 6.76
CA GLU A 22 14.63 5.74 6.81
C GLU A 22 15.42 7.00 7.19
N HIS A 23 14.95 8.19 6.79
CA HIS A 23 15.70 9.45 6.93
C HIS A 23 15.17 10.35 8.04
N THR A 24 14.03 10.02 8.67
CA THR A 24 13.45 10.84 9.73
C THR A 24 12.91 10.00 10.88
N ASP A 25 12.97 10.55 12.09
CA ASP A 25 12.44 9.91 13.30
C ASP A 25 10.93 10.21 13.51
N TYR A 26 10.21 10.45 12.42
CA TYR A 26 8.81 10.85 12.48
C TYR A 26 7.88 9.66 12.72
N SER A 27 6.89 9.87 13.58
CA SER A 27 5.83 8.88 13.77
C SER A 27 5.01 8.71 12.48
N GLN A 28 4.45 7.51 12.30
CA GLN A 28 3.51 7.19 11.20
C GLN A 28 2.41 8.24 11.03
N ARG A 29 1.92 8.79 12.15
CA ARG A 29 0.85 9.80 12.15
C ARG A 29 1.34 11.13 11.58
N LYS A 30 2.56 11.53 11.93
CA LYS A 30 3.17 12.77 11.41
C LYS A 30 3.50 12.65 9.93
N VAL A 31 4.03 11.50 9.50
CA VAL A 31 4.28 11.23 8.07
C VAL A 31 2.98 11.24 7.26
N ALA A 32 1.90 10.64 7.78
CA ALA A 32 0.59 10.66 7.13
C ALA A 32 0.03 12.09 6.95
N GLN A 33 0.22 12.96 7.95
CA GLN A 33 -0.17 14.38 7.87
C GLN A 33 0.67 15.15 6.86
N ILE A 34 2.00 14.97 6.85
CA ILE A 34 2.93 15.62 5.91
C ILE A 34 2.60 15.24 4.46
N LEU A 35 2.28 13.97 4.23
CA LEU A 35 2.01 13.43 2.90
C LEU A 35 0.54 13.50 2.48
N SER A 36 -0.35 14.03 3.33
CA SER A 36 -1.80 14.09 3.10
C SER A 36 -2.40 12.74 2.67
N VAL A 37 -1.92 11.64 3.25
CA VAL A 37 -2.43 10.28 3.01
C VAL A 37 -3.07 9.72 4.26
N SER A 38 -4.00 8.80 4.07
CA SER A 38 -4.63 8.12 5.20
C SER A 38 -3.59 7.40 6.07
N ARG A 39 -3.83 7.34 7.38
CA ARG A 39 -3.00 6.55 8.31
C ARG A 39 -2.91 5.08 7.87
N ASN A 40 -3.96 4.53 7.29
CA ASN A 40 -3.99 3.16 6.78
C ASN A 40 -2.99 2.96 5.64
N THR A 41 -2.88 3.94 4.74
CA THR A 41 -1.91 3.94 3.65
C THR A 41 -0.48 4.03 4.17
N ALA A 42 -0.23 4.93 5.13
CA ALA A 42 1.07 5.04 5.80
C ALA A 42 1.46 3.72 6.47
N LYS A 43 0.55 3.13 7.26
CA LYS A 43 0.76 1.84 7.93
C LYS A 43 1.04 0.70 6.95
N LYS A 44 0.29 0.63 5.83
CA LYS A 44 0.45 -0.42 4.81
C LYS A 44 1.87 -0.45 4.23
N TYR A 45 2.46 0.73 4.04
CA TYR A 45 3.76 0.87 3.39
C TYR A 45 4.93 1.07 4.37
N TRP A 46 4.65 1.22 5.67
CA TRP A 46 5.66 1.49 6.70
C TRP A 46 6.71 0.39 6.82
N GLU A 47 6.26 -0.87 6.90
CA GLU A 47 7.14 -2.03 7.06
C GLU A 47 7.53 -2.68 5.72
N GLY A 48 7.10 -2.10 4.59
CA GLY A 48 7.37 -2.66 3.26
C GLY A 48 6.60 -3.95 2.91
N GLN A 49 5.63 -4.36 3.73
CA GLN A 49 4.88 -5.62 3.57
C GLN A 49 4.03 -5.73 2.30
N THR A 50 3.75 -4.63 1.62
CA THR A 50 2.95 -4.66 0.39
C THR A 50 3.40 -3.54 -0.52
N VAL A 51 3.98 -3.90 -1.65
CA VAL A 51 4.31 -2.92 -2.68
C VAL A 51 3.08 -2.64 -3.57
N PRO A 52 2.89 -1.42 -4.08
CA PRO A 52 1.74 -1.08 -4.91
C PRO A 52 1.53 -1.99 -6.14
N TRP A 53 2.62 -2.53 -6.69
CA TRP A 53 2.62 -3.40 -7.87
C TRP A 53 2.37 -4.88 -7.56
N GLU A 54 2.41 -5.28 -6.30
CA GLU A 54 2.16 -6.66 -5.89
C GLU A 54 0.70 -6.80 -5.47
N ARG A 55 -0.03 -7.64 -6.21
CA ARG A 55 -1.38 -8.00 -5.80
C ARG A 55 -1.28 -8.90 -4.59
N LYS A 56 -2.04 -8.56 -3.54
CA LYS A 56 -2.23 -9.49 -2.43
C LYS A 56 -2.77 -10.81 -2.99
N PRO A 57 -2.25 -11.96 -2.55
CA PRO A 57 -2.90 -13.22 -2.87
C PRO A 57 -4.37 -13.06 -2.46
N GLY A 58 -5.28 -13.41 -3.37
CA GLY A 58 -6.72 -13.30 -3.13
C GLY A 58 -7.06 -13.90 -1.77
N SER A 59 -8.13 -13.39 -1.15
CA SER A 59 -8.54 -13.65 0.25
C SER A 59 -8.69 -15.14 0.65
N GLY A 60 -8.34 -16.11 -0.21
CA GLY A 60 -8.63 -17.53 -0.05
C GLY A 60 -10.13 -17.83 -0.17
N ARG A 61 -10.96 -16.79 -0.38
CA ARG A 61 -12.39 -16.94 -0.63
C ARG A 61 -12.58 -17.67 -1.95
N LYS A 62 -12.99 -18.91 -1.84
CA LYS A 62 -13.59 -19.66 -2.93
C LYS A 62 -14.94 -19.01 -3.22
N ASN A 63 -15.24 -18.77 -4.48
CA ASN A 63 -16.58 -18.36 -4.87
C ASN A 63 -17.47 -19.60 -4.73
N ASP A 64 -18.13 -19.77 -3.58
CA ASP A 64 -18.99 -20.93 -3.26
C ASP A 64 -20.29 -20.97 -4.11
N ILE A 65 -20.38 -20.17 -5.17
CA ILE A 65 -21.55 -20.07 -6.05
C ILE A 65 -21.74 -21.37 -6.84
N ILE A 66 -20.67 -22.13 -7.07
CA ILE A 66 -20.72 -23.43 -7.73
C ILE A 66 -20.02 -24.44 -6.84
N THR A 67 -20.77 -25.01 -5.90
CA THR A 67 -20.33 -26.20 -5.16
C THR A 67 -20.18 -27.37 -6.13
N ASP A 68 -19.28 -28.31 -5.83
CA ASP A 68 -19.06 -29.48 -6.70
C ASP A 68 -20.32 -30.37 -6.81
N GLU A 69 -21.21 -30.27 -5.83
CA GLU A 69 -22.57 -30.85 -5.89
C GLU A 69 -23.34 -30.33 -7.10
N VAL A 70 -23.36 -29.02 -7.35
CA VAL A 70 -24.08 -28.42 -8.49
C VAL A 70 -23.47 -28.83 -9.83
N LYS A 71 -22.14 -29.03 -9.90
CA LYS A 71 -21.49 -29.55 -11.12
C LYS A 71 -21.87 -31.00 -11.43
N ALA A 72 -22.19 -31.80 -10.43
CA ALA A 72 -22.55 -33.21 -10.61
C ALA A 72 -24.00 -33.41 -11.09
N PHE A 73 -24.84 -32.35 -11.02
CA PHE A 73 -26.23 -32.38 -11.48
C PHE A 73 -26.43 -31.97 -12.96
N ILE A 74 -25.40 -31.42 -13.63
CA ILE A 74 -25.43 -31.03 -15.06
C ILE A 74 -24.86 -32.17 -15.91
#